data_AF-A0A4Q7KLP8-F1
#
_entry.id   AF-A0A4Q7KLP8-F1
#
_cell.length_a   1.000
_cell.length_b   1.000
_cell.length_c   1.000
_cell.angle_alpha   90.00
_cell.angle_beta   90.00
_cell.angle_gamma   90.00
#
_symmetry.space_group_name_H-M   'P 1'
#
loop_
_entity.id
_entity.type
_entity.pdbx_description
1 polymer ?
#
loop_
_entity_poly.entity_id
_entity_poly.type
_entity_poly.pdbx_seq_one_letter_code
_entity_poly.pdbx_strand_id
1 'polypeptide(L)'
;MSTTRRAVGVIAAAVTGAALLIAQPALSASAQPNPDSDSGAAPARGLYKVLGATTKQQYTQITDSGVDVLTHHGKRKASAPGVEFEVVANPEQAQKLRSQGYKVDLNGDWDAMLKERSRGKKAGDFPPDDEKYHNYKEMTDEINKAQSDHADIAKVSSVGKSHEGRDIPVIKISDNVGQDEDEPEVLFTCNMHAREHITAEMCLRIVSRFTDGYAGDAAIKDMVDNREIYIVPMQNPDGIEYDISGGDYKGWRKNREGQGTDLNRNYSFKWGCCDGSSTDPGAEDYRGPSAASAPETQAMEKFAASRVVNGKQQIKSHIDFHSFSELVLWPFGWTQDDVAEGMTEAEAKRFQDLGKQMAQTNGYTPEQSSDLYVTDGAIDDHMWGTHKILSYTFEMYPSGGGIDGFYPPDEKIEPETARNDKAVDMIIKAAGEQP
;
A
#
# COMPACT_ATOMS: atom_id res chain seq x y z
N MET A 1 -66.49 56.63 73.09
CA MET A 1 -67.29 57.13 71.96
C MET A 1 -66.53 56.76 70.69
N SER A 2 -67.00 55.75 69.93
CA SER A 2 -67.50 55.88 68.55
C SER A 2 -66.41 56.36 67.57
N THR A 3 -65.98 55.69 66.49
CA THR A 3 -66.71 54.88 65.50
C THR A 3 -65.71 54.25 64.50
N THR A 4 -65.94 52.97 64.15
CA THR A 4 -65.86 52.30 62.83
C THR A 4 -64.98 52.83 61.67
N ARG A 5 -64.18 51.94 61.04
CA ARG A 5 -64.36 51.33 59.67
C ARG A 5 -63.12 50.48 59.26
N ARG A 6 -63.27 49.14 59.14
CA ARG A 6 -63.21 48.27 57.92
C ARG A 6 -61.92 48.42 57.07
N ALA A 7 -60.97 47.47 57.11
CA ALA A 7 -60.87 46.20 56.34
C ALA A 7 -60.54 46.46 54.84
N VAL A 8 -59.57 45.85 54.14
CA VAL A 8 -59.08 44.45 54.05
C VAL A 8 -57.69 44.47 53.39
N GLY A 9 -56.80 43.50 53.66
CA GLY A 9 -55.59 43.33 52.83
C GLY A 9 -54.59 42.24 53.23
N VAL A 10 -55.06 40.99 53.33
CA VAL A 10 -54.35 39.71 53.09
C VAL A 10 -52.99 39.45 53.77
N ILE A 11 -53.02 38.49 54.71
CA ILE A 11 -51.89 37.74 55.28
C ILE A 11 -51.85 36.36 54.62
N ALA A 12 -50.68 35.89 54.19
CA ALA A 12 -50.29 34.47 54.17
C ALA A 12 -48.76 34.42 54.00
N ALA A 13 -47.99 34.25 55.07
CA ALA A 13 -47.63 32.98 55.70
C ALA A 13 -46.34 32.39 55.08
N ALA A 14 -45.25 32.60 55.80
CA ALA A 14 -43.94 32.00 55.58
C ALA A 14 -43.97 30.50 55.95
N VAL A 15 -43.35 29.66 55.11
CA VAL A 15 -42.83 28.35 55.50
C VAL A 15 -41.47 28.16 54.84
N THR A 16 -40.50 27.85 55.69
CA THR A 16 -39.09 27.54 55.45
C THR A 16 -38.87 26.24 54.67
N GLY A 17 -37.93 26.23 53.72
CA GLY A 17 -37.42 25.04 53.05
C GLY A 17 -35.99 25.26 52.54
N ALA A 18 -35.09 24.34 52.87
CA ALA A 18 -33.64 24.42 52.78
C ALA A 18 -33.07 24.69 51.38
N ALA A 19 -32.02 25.52 51.31
CA ALA A 19 -31.20 25.70 50.11
C ALA A 19 -30.16 24.58 50.01
N LEU A 20 -30.33 23.68 49.03
CA LEU A 20 -29.28 22.81 48.53
C LEU A 20 -28.35 23.60 47.59
N LEU A 21 -27.05 23.48 47.84
CA LEU A 21 -25.97 23.89 46.94
C LEU A 21 -26.04 23.08 45.64
N ILE A 22 -26.30 23.75 44.52
CA ILE A 22 -26.16 23.17 43.18
C ILE A 22 -24.80 23.58 42.64
N ALA A 23 -23.92 22.59 42.44
CA ALA A 23 -22.67 22.73 41.73
C ALA A 23 -22.93 23.05 40.25
N GLN A 24 -22.32 24.11 39.72
CA GLN A 24 -22.32 24.41 38.29
C GLN A 24 -21.33 23.50 37.57
N PRO A 25 -21.70 22.87 36.43
CA PRO A 25 -20.74 22.17 35.60
C PRO A 25 -19.82 23.17 34.89
N ALA A 26 -18.52 22.93 34.99
CA ALA A 26 -17.50 23.64 34.23
C ALA A 26 -17.75 23.44 32.73
N LEU A 27 -17.88 24.54 31.99
CA LEU A 27 -17.90 24.55 30.53
C LEU A 27 -16.51 24.18 30.04
N SER A 28 -16.35 22.95 29.55
CA SER A 28 -15.21 22.55 28.74
C SER A 28 -15.24 23.38 27.46
N ALA A 29 -14.20 24.19 27.25
CA ALA A 29 -13.98 24.90 26.01
C ALA A 29 -13.80 23.90 24.87
N SER A 30 -14.85 23.71 24.07
CA SER A 30 -14.72 23.16 22.72
C SER A 30 -13.91 24.15 21.89
N ALA A 31 -12.77 23.72 21.36
CA ALA A 31 -12.03 24.46 20.35
C ALA A 31 -12.98 24.77 19.18
N GLN A 32 -13.32 26.05 19.01
CA GLN A 32 -14.07 26.52 17.84
C GLN A 32 -13.17 26.39 16.60
N PRO A 33 -13.71 25.99 15.43
CA PRO A 33 -12.96 26.07 14.19
C PRO A 33 -12.61 27.52 13.89
N ASN A 34 -11.35 27.74 13.56
CA ASN A 34 -10.79 29.05 13.21
C ASN A 34 -11.47 29.56 11.92
N PRO A 35 -12.12 30.73 11.91
CA PRO A 35 -12.92 31.20 10.78
C PRO A 35 -12.11 31.93 9.70
N ASP A 36 -10.87 31.50 9.47
CA ASP A 36 -10.00 31.98 8.37
C ASP A 36 -9.77 30.86 7.33
N SER A 37 -10.83 30.12 6.96
CA SER A 37 -10.82 29.32 5.73
C SER A 37 -11.40 30.19 4.62
N ASP A 38 -10.52 30.60 3.71
CA ASP A 38 -10.78 31.29 2.46
C ASP A 38 -12.13 30.93 1.84
N SER A 39 -12.89 31.94 1.42
CA SER A 39 -13.97 31.75 0.46
C SER A 39 -13.35 31.34 -0.89
N GLY A 40 -13.14 30.05 -1.14
CA GLY A 40 -12.42 29.57 -2.33
C GLY A 40 -12.88 28.18 -2.77
N ALA A 41 -12.75 27.88 -4.06
CA ALA A 41 -13.16 26.60 -4.65
C ALA A 41 -12.55 25.37 -3.95
N ALA A 42 -13.17 24.20 -4.08
CA ALA A 42 -12.60 22.95 -3.59
C ALA A 42 -11.18 22.73 -4.17
N PRO A 43 -10.25 22.15 -3.39
CA PRO A 43 -8.88 21.90 -3.86
C PRO A 43 -8.87 20.97 -5.08
N ALA A 44 -7.82 21.05 -5.89
CA ALA A 44 -7.65 20.19 -7.06
C ALA A 44 -7.55 18.71 -6.65
N ARG A 45 -6.80 18.44 -5.57
CA ARG A 45 -6.78 17.14 -4.87
C ARG A 45 -7.18 17.37 -3.41
N GLY A 46 -8.41 17.01 -3.06
CA GLY A 46 -8.91 17.06 -1.71
C GLY A 46 -8.72 15.73 -1.00
N LEU A 47 -8.35 15.76 0.29
CA LEU A 47 -8.45 14.62 1.18
C LEU A 47 -9.89 14.54 1.69
N TYR A 48 -10.57 13.42 1.48
CA TYR A 48 -11.96 13.23 1.87
C TYR A 48 -12.13 12.00 2.77
N LYS A 49 -13.04 12.11 3.73
CA LYS A 49 -13.60 10.97 4.46
C LYS A 49 -14.90 10.54 3.79
N VAL A 50 -14.96 9.28 3.36
CA VAL A 50 -16.15 8.66 2.77
C VAL A 50 -16.76 7.70 3.78
N LEU A 51 -18.01 7.97 4.14
CA LEU A 51 -18.74 7.23 5.17
C LEU A 51 -19.97 6.56 4.57
N GLY A 52 -20.36 5.42 5.17
CA GLY A 52 -21.60 4.72 4.87
C GLY A 52 -21.44 3.46 4.02
N ALA A 53 -20.21 3.11 3.63
CA ALA A 53 -19.93 1.81 3.03
C ALA A 53 -19.86 0.73 4.13
N THR A 54 -20.59 -0.36 3.92
CA THR A 54 -20.65 -1.51 4.86
C THR A 54 -20.57 -2.87 4.16
N THR A 55 -20.59 -2.90 2.83
CA THR A 55 -20.46 -4.12 2.03
C THR A 55 -19.26 -4.03 1.08
N LYS A 56 -18.67 -5.17 0.72
CA LYS A 56 -17.57 -5.22 -0.26
C LYS A 56 -17.94 -4.60 -1.61
N GLN A 57 -19.20 -4.76 -2.04
CA GLN A 57 -19.70 -4.13 -3.27
C GLN A 57 -19.63 -2.59 -3.19
N GLN A 58 -19.89 -2.02 -2.01
CA GLN A 58 -19.76 -0.58 -1.81
C GLN A 58 -18.29 -0.14 -1.77
N TYR A 59 -17.39 -0.98 -1.26
CA TYR A 59 -15.94 -0.69 -1.28
C TYR A 59 -15.44 -0.62 -2.72
N THR A 60 -15.80 -1.62 -3.54
CA THR A 60 -15.54 -1.59 -4.99
C THR A 60 -16.17 -0.38 -5.67
N GLN A 61 -17.42 -0.02 -5.35
CA GLN A 61 -18.04 1.18 -5.95
C GLN A 61 -17.29 2.49 -5.62
N ILE A 62 -16.69 2.58 -4.41
CA ILE A 62 -15.85 3.70 -4.04
C ILE A 62 -14.58 3.72 -4.91
N THR A 63 -13.88 2.59 -5.05
CA THR A 63 -12.66 2.52 -5.89
C THR A 63 -12.96 2.82 -7.35
N ASP A 64 -14.04 2.29 -7.91
CA ASP A 64 -14.47 2.51 -9.31
C ASP A 64 -14.90 3.97 -9.57
N SER A 65 -14.92 4.80 -8.54
CA SER A 65 -15.05 6.25 -8.68
C SER A 65 -13.76 6.92 -9.17
N GLY A 66 -12.66 6.17 -9.29
CA GLY A 66 -11.35 6.61 -9.76
C GLY A 66 -10.56 7.38 -8.71
N VAL A 67 -11.04 7.36 -7.46
CA VAL A 67 -10.38 8.03 -6.33
C VAL A 67 -9.16 7.25 -5.89
N ASP A 68 -8.25 7.96 -5.25
CA ASP A 68 -7.12 7.37 -4.58
C ASP A 68 -7.53 6.88 -3.20
N VAL A 69 -7.62 5.56 -2.98
CA VAL A 69 -7.95 5.04 -1.65
C VAL A 69 -6.66 4.94 -0.83
N LEU A 70 -6.57 5.73 0.25
CA LEU A 70 -5.41 5.71 1.15
C LEU A 70 -5.59 4.68 2.26
N THR A 71 -6.80 4.57 2.82
CA THR A 71 -7.11 3.63 3.90
C THR A 71 -8.53 3.12 3.85
N HIS A 72 -8.73 1.91 4.39
CA HIS A 72 -10.04 1.36 4.73
C HIS A 72 -10.10 1.12 6.26
N HIS A 73 -10.44 2.14 7.03
CA HIS A 73 -10.56 2.01 8.49
C HIS A 73 -11.99 1.68 8.91
N GLY A 74 -12.21 0.41 9.22
CA GLY A 74 -13.38 -0.06 9.95
C GLY A 74 -12.92 -0.81 11.19
N LYS A 75 -12.85 -0.17 12.36
CA LYS A 75 -12.70 -0.95 13.59
C LYS A 75 -13.86 -1.95 13.61
N ARG A 76 -13.56 -3.25 13.48
CA ARG A 76 -14.43 -4.41 13.73
C ARG A 76 -14.89 -4.45 15.21
N LYS A 77 -15.21 -3.31 15.82
CA LYS A 77 -15.92 -3.21 17.09
C LYS A 77 -17.39 -3.01 16.74
N ALA A 78 -18.22 -3.96 17.16
CA ALA A 78 -19.65 -4.08 16.86
C ALA A 78 -20.54 -2.87 17.28
N SER A 79 -19.96 -1.72 17.62
CA SER A 79 -20.63 -0.54 18.16
C SER A 79 -20.32 0.78 17.43
N ALA A 80 -19.62 0.77 16.30
CA ALA A 80 -19.42 1.98 15.47
C ALA A 80 -20.05 1.78 14.08
N PRO A 81 -20.96 2.66 13.63
CA PRO A 81 -21.59 2.53 12.32
C PRO A 81 -20.64 2.97 11.19
N GLY A 82 -20.43 2.08 10.20
CA GLY A 82 -19.77 2.34 8.92
C GLY A 82 -18.26 2.10 8.89
N VAL A 83 -17.74 1.60 7.76
CA VAL A 83 -16.31 1.70 7.43
C VAL A 83 -16.05 3.11 6.91
N GLU A 84 -15.01 3.75 7.42
CA GLU A 84 -14.52 5.04 6.94
C GLU A 84 -13.40 4.77 5.93
N PHE A 85 -13.58 5.30 4.72
CA PHE A 85 -12.50 5.38 3.73
C PHE A 85 -11.90 6.77 3.78
N GLU A 86 -10.57 6.84 3.79
CA GLU A 86 -9.85 8.07 3.50
C GLU A 86 -9.38 8.02 2.05
N VAL A 87 -9.80 9.01 1.26
CA VAL A 87 -9.50 9.06 -0.18
C VAL A 87 -8.96 10.42 -0.60
N VAL A 88 -8.07 10.44 -1.59
CA VAL A 88 -7.75 11.65 -2.35
C VAL A 88 -8.61 11.67 -3.59
N ALA A 89 -9.32 12.77 -3.81
CA ALA A 89 -10.23 12.92 -4.94
C ALA A 89 -10.19 14.35 -5.49
N ASN A 90 -10.42 14.48 -6.79
CA ASN A 90 -10.74 15.76 -7.39
C ASN A 90 -12.24 16.13 -7.14
N PRO A 91 -12.67 17.38 -7.41
CA PRO A 91 -14.05 17.79 -7.18
C PRO A 91 -15.12 16.95 -7.92
N GLU A 92 -14.81 16.48 -9.13
CA GLU A 92 -15.73 15.67 -9.94
C GLU A 92 -15.91 14.27 -9.35
N GLN A 93 -14.82 13.62 -8.93
CA GLN A 93 -14.83 12.33 -8.25
C GLN A 93 -15.56 12.41 -6.89
N ALA A 94 -15.30 13.46 -6.11
CA ALA A 94 -16.01 13.70 -4.85
C ALA A 94 -17.52 13.92 -5.09
N GLN A 95 -17.91 14.57 -6.20
CA GLN A 95 -19.31 14.70 -6.59
C GLN A 95 -19.91 13.36 -7.04
N LYS A 96 -19.17 12.54 -7.78
CA LYS A 96 -19.57 11.18 -8.19
C LYS A 96 -19.90 10.33 -6.96
N LEU A 97 -19.02 10.30 -5.96
CA LEU A 97 -19.26 9.59 -4.69
C LEU A 97 -20.53 10.08 -3.96
N ARG A 98 -20.74 11.40 -3.88
CA ARG A 98 -21.98 11.96 -3.28
C ARG A 98 -23.23 11.55 -4.05
N SER A 99 -23.16 11.51 -5.38
CA SER A 99 -24.28 11.09 -6.23
C SER A 99 -24.64 9.61 -6.08
N GLN A 100 -23.69 8.77 -5.66
CA GLN A 100 -23.89 7.37 -5.32
C GLN A 100 -24.49 7.17 -3.92
N GLY A 101 -24.69 8.25 -3.15
CA GLY A 101 -25.34 8.23 -1.84
C GLY A 101 -24.38 8.17 -0.65
N TYR A 102 -23.07 8.26 -0.88
CA TYR A 102 -22.08 8.32 0.20
C TYR A 102 -22.03 9.69 0.86
N LYS A 103 -21.76 9.72 2.16
CA LYS A 103 -21.39 10.95 2.86
C LYS A 103 -19.90 11.21 2.64
N VAL A 104 -19.58 12.34 2.01
CA VAL A 104 -18.21 12.69 1.59
C VAL A 104 -17.83 14.04 2.19
N ASP A 105 -17.02 13.99 3.25
CA ASP A 105 -16.58 15.16 4.02
C ASP A 105 -15.16 15.55 3.61
N LEU A 106 -14.94 16.82 3.23
CA LEU A 106 -13.60 17.35 2.95
C LEU A 106 -12.83 17.48 4.26
N ASN A 107 -11.64 16.87 4.31
CA ASN A 107 -10.78 16.77 5.49
C ASN A 107 -9.38 17.37 5.28
N GLY A 108 -9.09 17.92 4.09
CA GLY A 108 -7.82 18.59 3.83
C GLY A 108 -7.58 18.90 2.36
N ASP A 109 -6.55 19.71 2.11
CA ASP A 109 -5.97 19.94 0.79
C ASP A 109 -4.71 19.08 0.69
N TRP A 110 -4.74 18.07 -0.19
CA TRP A 110 -3.66 17.10 -0.33
C TRP A 110 -2.36 17.75 -0.83
N ASP A 111 -2.46 18.71 -1.76
CA ASP A 111 -1.31 19.41 -2.31
C ASP A 111 -0.64 20.30 -1.26
N ALA A 112 -1.45 20.93 -0.41
CA ALA A 112 -0.95 21.71 0.72
C ALA A 112 -0.24 20.83 1.76
N MET A 113 -0.77 19.62 2.02
CA MET A 113 -0.16 18.65 2.94
C MET A 113 1.17 18.12 2.40
N LEU A 114 1.27 17.78 1.11
CA LEU A 114 2.53 17.38 0.46
C LEU A 114 3.60 18.47 0.55
N LYS A 115 3.19 19.72 0.30
CA LYS A 115 4.08 20.87 0.43
C LYS A 115 4.54 21.10 1.87
N GLU A 116 3.69 20.80 2.85
CA GLU A 116 4.05 20.82 4.27
C GLU A 116 5.06 19.72 4.61
N ARG A 117 4.79 18.48 4.19
CA ARG A 117 5.70 17.34 4.38
C ARG A 117 7.06 17.55 3.73
N SER A 118 7.13 18.32 2.65
CA SER A 118 8.37 18.64 1.94
C SER A 118 9.10 19.90 2.45
N ARG A 119 8.66 20.51 3.55
CA ARG A 119 9.30 21.74 4.06
C ARG A 119 10.70 21.46 4.58
N GLY A 120 11.60 22.42 4.32
CA GLY A 120 12.96 22.39 4.84
C GLY A 120 13.98 22.78 3.79
N LYS A 121 15.26 22.74 4.17
CA LYS A 121 16.35 23.00 3.23
C LYS A 121 16.69 21.70 2.51
N LYS A 122 16.36 21.63 1.23
CA LYS A 122 16.65 20.49 0.34
C LYS A 122 18.15 20.18 0.33
N ALA A 123 18.53 18.97 0.71
CA ALA A 123 19.92 18.49 0.68
C ALA A 123 20.14 17.37 -0.34
N GLY A 124 19.07 16.67 -0.75
CA GLY A 124 19.06 15.65 -1.81
C GLY A 124 17.71 15.65 -2.54
N ASP A 125 17.36 14.50 -3.12
CA ASP A 125 16.09 14.33 -3.85
C ASP A 125 14.90 14.05 -2.93
N PHE A 126 15.13 13.48 -1.74
CA PHE A 126 14.10 13.37 -0.70
C PHE A 126 14.03 14.64 0.17
N PRO A 127 12.88 14.89 0.82
CA PRO A 127 12.78 15.90 1.87
C PRO A 127 13.77 15.65 3.02
N PRO A 128 14.17 16.69 3.76
CA PRO A 128 15.32 16.62 4.68
C PRO A 128 15.20 15.61 5.83
N ASP A 129 13.98 15.28 6.26
CA ASP A 129 13.74 14.30 7.33
C ASP A 129 13.73 12.85 6.79
N ASP A 130 13.85 12.68 5.47
CA ASP A 130 13.68 11.42 4.76
C ASP A 130 14.93 11.07 3.90
N GLU A 131 16.10 11.59 4.26
CA GLU A 131 17.35 11.47 3.47
C GLU A 131 17.96 10.05 3.43
N LYS A 132 17.53 9.12 4.29
CA LYS A 132 17.98 7.71 4.21
C LYS A 132 17.21 6.85 3.20
N TYR A 133 16.16 7.38 2.57
CA TYR A 133 15.56 6.70 1.43
C TYR A 133 16.45 6.81 0.20
N HIS A 134 16.46 5.76 -0.62
CA HIS A 134 17.27 5.71 -1.84
C HIS A 134 16.46 6.12 -3.07
N ASN A 135 17.00 7.04 -3.86
CA ASN A 135 16.48 7.32 -5.20
C ASN A 135 16.92 6.21 -6.18
N TYR A 136 16.55 6.31 -7.46
CA TYR A 136 16.90 5.27 -8.43
C TYR A 136 18.41 5.03 -8.56
N LYS A 137 19.19 6.13 -8.52
CA LYS A 137 20.64 6.07 -8.65
C LYS A 137 21.29 5.43 -7.42
N GLU A 138 20.89 5.85 -6.23
CA GLU A 138 21.43 5.36 -4.96
C GLU A 138 21.07 3.88 -4.76
N MET A 139 19.82 3.49 -5.07
CA MET A 139 19.41 2.08 -5.05
C MET A 139 20.25 1.24 -6.03
N THR A 140 20.47 1.74 -7.25
CA THR A 140 21.34 1.09 -8.24
C THR A 140 22.78 0.97 -7.74
N ASP A 141 23.31 2.01 -7.07
CA ASP A 141 24.66 1.99 -6.51
C ASP A 141 24.77 0.93 -5.39
N GLU A 142 23.76 0.78 -4.54
CA GLU A 142 23.72 -0.23 -3.47
C GLU A 142 23.69 -1.67 -4.01
N ILE A 143 22.84 -1.99 -5.00
CA ILE A 143 22.82 -3.35 -5.58
C ILE A 143 24.10 -3.66 -6.36
N ASN A 144 24.71 -2.66 -7.02
CA ASN A 144 25.98 -2.83 -7.70
C ASN A 144 27.13 -3.03 -6.70
N LYS A 145 27.07 -2.35 -5.55
CA LYS A 145 27.98 -2.55 -4.44
C LYS A 145 27.84 -3.96 -3.87
N ALA A 146 26.63 -4.45 -3.64
CA ALA A 146 26.39 -5.82 -3.18
C ALA A 146 26.98 -6.86 -4.15
N GLN A 147 26.79 -6.68 -5.47
CA GLN A 147 27.46 -7.52 -6.48
C GLN A 147 28.99 -7.42 -6.40
N SER A 148 29.55 -6.21 -6.25
CA SER A 148 30.99 -6.03 -6.21
C SER A 148 31.63 -6.68 -4.97
N ASP A 149 30.96 -6.60 -3.82
CA ASP A 149 31.46 -7.11 -2.55
C ASP A 149 31.27 -8.64 -2.44
N HIS A 150 30.26 -9.19 -3.13
CA HIS A 150 29.85 -10.61 -3.06
C HIS A 150 29.68 -11.24 -4.45
N ALA A 151 30.67 -11.03 -5.33
CA ALA A 151 30.59 -11.37 -6.76
C ALA A 151 30.47 -12.89 -7.07
N ASP A 152 30.74 -13.75 -6.09
CA ASP A 152 30.55 -15.19 -6.17
C ASP A 152 29.07 -15.57 -6.06
N ILE A 153 28.26 -14.78 -5.35
CA ILE A 153 26.85 -15.10 -5.10
C ILE A 153 25.85 -14.08 -5.63
N ALA A 154 26.27 -12.87 -6.00
CA ALA A 154 25.38 -11.79 -6.40
C ALA A 154 25.65 -11.31 -7.83
N LYS A 155 24.58 -11.08 -8.60
CA LYS A 155 24.66 -10.57 -9.98
C LYS A 155 23.50 -9.67 -10.34
N VAL A 156 23.82 -8.45 -10.76
CA VAL A 156 22.87 -7.44 -11.23
C VAL A 156 22.68 -7.60 -12.74
N SER A 157 21.43 -7.50 -13.16
CA SER A 157 21.00 -7.38 -14.56
C SER A 157 19.74 -6.52 -14.63
N SER A 158 18.96 -6.63 -15.71
CA SER A 158 17.76 -5.84 -15.92
C SER A 158 16.65 -6.73 -16.51
N VAL A 159 15.43 -6.59 -15.99
CA VAL A 159 14.25 -7.28 -16.55
C VAL A 159 13.72 -6.58 -17.80
N GLY A 160 14.10 -5.33 -18.02
CA GLY A 160 13.64 -4.51 -19.14
C GLY A 160 13.88 -3.02 -18.91
N LYS A 161 13.12 -2.18 -19.62
CA LYS A 161 13.22 -0.73 -19.50
C LYS A 161 11.86 -0.11 -19.17
N SER A 162 11.90 0.96 -18.39
CA SER A 162 10.75 1.82 -18.14
C SER A 162 10.40 2.68 -19.36
N HIS A 163 9.30 3.43 -19.28
CA HIS A 163 8.86 4.34 -20.32
C HIS A 163 9.91 5.39 -20.71
N GLU A 164 10.59 5.99 -19.73
CA GLU A 164 11.65 7.00 -19.92
C GLU A 164 13.03 6.36 -20.18
N GLY A 165 13.10 5.02 -20.30
CA GLY A 165 14.28 4.29 -20.75
C GLY A 165 15.28 3.89 -19.65
N ARG A 166 14.92 4.06 -18.37
CA ARG A 166 15.71 3.54 -17.24
C ARG A 166 15.66 2.02 -17.24
N ASP A 167 16.75 1.37 -16.85
CA ASP A 167 16.72 -0.07 -16.62
C ASP A 167 15.84 -0.39 -15.40
N ILE A 168 15.10 -1.49 -15.45
CA ILE A 168 14.40 -2.02 -14.29
C ILE A 168 15.32 -3.09 -13.69
N PRO A 169 16.11 -2.75 -12.65
CA PRO A 169 17.18 -3.62 -12.21
C PRO A 169 16.64 -4.85 -11.49
N VAL A 170 17.32 -5.97 -11.70
CA VAL A 170 17.13 -7.20 -10.92
C VAL A 170 18.48 -7.71 -10.45
N ILE A 171 18.56 -8.07 -9.18
CA ILE A 171 19.72 -8.76 -8.60
C ILE A 171 19.35 -10.21 -8.31
N LYS A 172 20.16 -11.13 -8.83
CA LYS A 172 20.14 -12.56 -8.51
C LYS A 172 21.11 -12.81 -7.36
N ILE A 173 20.68 -13.57 -6.35
CA ILE A 173 21.51 -14.11 -5.28
C ILE A 173 21.39 -15.64 -5.29
N SER A 174 22.50 -16.36 -5.51
CA SER A 174 22.58 -17.85 -5.49
C SER A 174 24.05 -18.28 -5.37
N ASP A 175 24.34 -19.45 -4.82
CA ASP A 175 25.71 -19.96 -4.64
C ASP A 175 26.46 -20.21 -5.96
N ASN A 176 25.75 -20.43 -7.08
CA ASN A 176 26.34 -20.45 -8.43
C ASN A 176 25.69 -19.41 -9.35
N VAL A 177 25.71 -18.14 -8.93
CA VAL A 177 25.06 -16.99 -9.59
C VAL A 177 25.33 -16.82 -11.10
N GLY A 178 26.43 -17.36 -11.61
CA GLY A 178 26.79 -17.35 -13.03
C GLY A 178 26.05 -18.36 -13.91
N GLN A 179 25.34 -19.32 -13.31
CA GLN A 179 24.64 -20.41 -13.97
C GLN A 179 23.12 -20.28 -13.75
N ASP A 180 22.36 -21.00 -14.57
CA ASP A 180 20.92 -21.19 -14.41
C ASP A 180 20.75 -22.63 -13.92
N GLU A 181 20.43 -22.80 -12.64
CA GLU A 181 20.45 -24.10 -11.96
C GLU A 181 19.05 -24.71 -11.89
N ASP A 182 18.95 -26.02 -11.67
CA ASP A 182 17.66 -26.69 -11.41
C ASP A 182 17.24 -26.47 -9.94
N GLU A 183 17.27 -25.21 -9.50
CA GLU A 183 16.91 -24.77 -8.17
C GLU A 183 15.59 -23.97 -8.19
N PRO A 184 14.73 -24.14 -7.18
CA PRO A 184 13.53 -23.32 -7.05
C PRO A 184 13.88 -21.84 -6.93
N GLU A 185 13.22 -21.01 -7.74
CA GLU A 185 13.46 -19.57 -7.71
C GLU A 185 12.40 -18.83 -6.90
N VAL A 186 12.81 -17.72 -6.33
CA VAL A 186 11.96 -16.81 -5.54
C VAL A 186 12.09 -15.43 -6.14
N LEU A 187 10.96 -14.75 -6.34
CA LEU A 187 10.96 -13.36 -6.82
C LEU A 187 10.45 -12.40 -5.74
N PHE A 188 11.14 -11.29 -5.57
CA PHE A 188 10.69 -10.15 -4.78
C PHE A 188 10.56 -8.93 -5.70
N THR A 189 9.42 -8.26 -5.63
CA THR A 189 9.19 -6.99 -6.36
C THR A 189 8.83 -5.90 -5.36
N CYS A 190 9.32 -4.69 -5.63
CA CYS A 190 9.14 -3.52 -4.77
C CYS A 190 8.93 -2.26 -5.60
N ASN A 191 8.34 -1.24 -4.98
CA ASN A 191 8.15 0.10 -5.51
C ASN A 191 7.50 0.11 -6.91
N MET A 192 6.45 -0.70 -7.07
CA MET A 192 5.58 -0.66 -8.25
C MET A 192 4.70 0.60 -8.26
N HIS A 193 4.21 1.03 -7.09
CA HIS A 193 3.65 2.37 -6.93
C HIS A 193 4.73 3.33 -6.44
N ALA A 194 4.84 4.46 -7.13
CA ALA A 194 5.96 5.40 -7.00
C ALA A 194 6.17 5.91 -5.57
N ARG A 195 5.13 6.44 -4.92
CA ARG A 195 5.17 7.01 -3.56
C ARG A 195 5.42 6.04 -2.42
N GLU A 196 5.51 4.74 -2.68
CA GLU A 196 5.61 3.70 -1.63
C GLU A 196 7.08 3.38 -1.33
N HIS A 197 7.85 4.41 -0.92
CA HIS A 197 9.31 4.37 -0.91
C HIS A 197 9.91 3.31 0.03
N ILE A 198 9.25 3.01 1.15
CA ILE A 198 9.72 2.00 2.12
C ILE A 198 9.83 0.59 1.53
N THR A 199 9.13 0.32 0.43
CA THR A 199 9.19 -0.96 -0.26
C THR A 199 10.53 -1.15 -0.98
N ALA A 200 11.10 -0.10 -1.58
CA ALA A 200 12.44 -0.18 -2.18
C ALA A 200 13.48 -0.54 -1.10
N GLU A 201 13.36 0.05 0.09
CA GLU A 201 14.21 -0.24 1.24
C GLU A 201 14.03 -1.69 1.75
N MET A 202 12.82 -2.23 1.68
CA MET A 202 12.56 -3.65 1.99
C MET A 202 13.36 -4.56 1.07
N CYS A 203 13.34 -4.29 -0.24
CA CYS A 203 14.13 -5.05 -1.20
C CYS A 203 15.64 -4.86 -0.98
N LEU A 204 16.13 -3.65 -0.69
CA LEU A 204 17.54 -3.41 -0.35
C LEU A 204 17.96 -4.15 0.92
N ARG A 205 17.08 -4.25 1.92
CA ARG A 205 17.32 -5.08 3.10
C ARG A 205 17.44 -6.56 2.75
N ILE A 206 16.57 -7.09 1.87
CA ILE A 206 16.68 -8.49 1.42
C ILE A 206 18.05 -8.69 0.77
N VAL A 207 18.48 -7.77 -0.10
CA VAL A 207 19.81 -7.82 -0.72
C VAL A 207 20.90 -7.87 0.34
N SER A 208 21.00 -6.86 1.21
CA SER A 208 22.07 -6.78 2.22
C SER A 208 22.06 -7.98 3.17
N ARG A 209 20.87 -8.42 3.62
CA ARG A 209 20.73 -9.53 4.54
C ARG A 209 21.25 -10.83 3.93
N PHE A 210 20.88 -11.14 2.69
CA PHE A 210 21.26 -12.39 2.06
C PHE A 210 22.69 -12.38 1.54
N THR A 211 23.23 -11.23 1.09
CA THR A 211 24.64 -11.15 0.69
C THR A 211 25.57 -11.12 1.90
N ASP A 212 25.36 -10.21 2.85
CA ASP A 212 26.26 -10.03 4.00
C ASP A 212 26.15 -11.18 5.01
N GLY A 213 24.98 -11.83 5.06
CA GLY A 213 24.73 -12.97 5.94
C GLY A 213 25.29 -14.30 5.42
N TYR A 214 25.57 -14.43 4.13
CA TYR A 214 25.88 -15.71 3.49
C TYR A 214 27.06 -16.46 4.14
N ALA A 215 28.13 -15.76 4.48
CA ALA A 215 29.33 -16.37 5.06
C ALA A 215 29.20 -16.72 6.56
N GLY A 216 28.21 -16.17 7.26
CA GLY A 216 28.14 -16.18 8.73
C GLY A 216 26.87 -16.79 9.34
N ASP A 217 25.76 -16.79 8.59
CA ASP A 217 24.47 -17.32 9.04
C ASP A 217 24.13 -18.61 8.27
N ALA A 218 24.06 -19.73 8.98
CA ALA A 218 23.81 -21.03 8.39
C ALA A 218 22.43 -21.16 7.74
N ALA A 219 21.41 -20.43 8.21
CA ALA A 219 20.08 -20.45 7.62
C ALA A 219 20.04 -19.63 6.33
N ILE A 220 20.73 -18.48 6.28
CA ILE A 220 20.89 -17.70 5.04
C ILE A 220 21.68 -18.49 4.03
N LYS A 221 22.79 -19.11 4.45
CA LYS A 221 23.59 -19.99 3.60
C LYS A 221 22.76 -21.11 2.99
N ASP A 222 21.98 -21.83 3.80
CA ASP A 222 21.11 -22.91 3.31
C ASP A 222 20.09 -22.41 2.27
N MET A 223 19.52 -21.22 2.46
CA MET A 223 18.60 -20.64 1.49
C MET A 223 19.29 -20.24 0.18
N VAL A 224 20.49 -19.67 0.22
CA VAL A 224 21.25 -19.26 -0.97
C VAL A 224 21.86 -20.46 -1.72
N ASP A 225 22.27 -21.50 -0.99
CA ASP A 225 22.85 -22.74 -1.56
C ASP A 225 21.80 -23.67 -2.20
N ASN A 226 20.51 -23.35 -2.11
CA ASN A 226 19.44 -24.23 -2.60
C ASN A 226 18.33 -23.45 -3.34
N ARG A 227 18.49 -22.15 -3.59
CA ARG A 227 17.51 -21.28 -4.25
C ARG A 227 18.22 -20.24 -5.10
N GLU A 228 17.57 -19.85 -6.20
CA GLU A 228 17.87 -18.59 -6.87
C GLU A 228 16.92 -17.49 -6.39
N ILE A 229 17.45 -16.49 -5.71
CA ILE A 229 16.65 -15.37 -5.19
C ILE A 229 16.80 -14.17 -6.12
N TYR A 230 15.71 -13.79 -6.78
CA TYR A 230 15.63 -12.61 -7.65
C TYR A 230 14.93 -11.47 -6.91
N ILE A 231 15.53 -10.28 -6.92
CA ILE A 231 14.96 -9.07 -6.29
C ILE A 231 14.92 -7.95 -7.32
N VAL A 232 13.75 -7.34 -7.52
CA VAL A 232 13.51 -6.14 -8.32
C VAL A 232 13.18 -4.98 -7.36
N PRO A 233 14.17 -4.16 -6.94
CA PRO A 233 13.95 -3.18 -5.89
C PRO A 233 13.07 -1.99 -6.31
N MET A 234 13.05 -1.67 -7.60
CA MET A 234 12.20 -0.60 -8.15
C MET A 234 11.64 -1.02 -9.50
N GLN A 235 10.38 -1.45 -9.51
CA GLN A 235 9.66 -1.76 -10.74
C GLN A 235 9.25 -0.50 -11.52
N ASN A 236 8.97 0.61 -10.82
CA ASN A 236 8.54 1.89 -11.41
C ASN A 236 9.58 3.01 -11.21
N PRO A 237 10.78 2.90 -11.83
CA PRO A 237 11.86 3.85 -11.60
C PRO A 237 11.53 5.26 -12.10
N ASP A 238 10.67 5.42 -13.10
CA ASP A 238 10.27 6.74 -13.59
C ASP A 238 9.29 7.43 -12.63
N GLY A 239 8.39 6.64 -12.05
CA GLY A 239 7.38 7.14 -11.14
C GLY A 239 8.00 7.68 -9.85
N ILE A 240 8.93 6.94 -9.22
CA ILE A 240 9.58 7.39 -7.98
C ILE A 240 10.41 8.66 -8.22
N GLU A 241 11.20 8.70 -9.28
CA GLU A 241 11.99 9.88 -9.66
C GLU A 241 11.11 11.11 -9.88
N TYR A 242 9.91 10.91 -10.45
CA TYR A 242 8.92 11.97 -10.55
C TYR A 242 8.35 12.36 -9.18
N ASP A 243 8.01 11.41 -8.32
CA ASP A 243 7.42 11.67 -7.01
C ASP A 243 8.31 12.54 -6.13
N ILE A 244 9.62 12.35 -6.18
CA ILE A 244 10.60 13.10 -5.39
C ILE A 244 11.20 14.30 -6.16
N SER A 245 10.87 14.47 -7.44
CA SER A 245 11.56 15.46 -8.28
C SER A 245 11.48 16.88 -7.73
N GLY A 246 12.65 17.53 -7.69
CA GLY A 246 12.80 18.86 -7.14
C GLY A 246 12.84 18.90 -5.61
N GLY A 247 12.93 17.76 -4.92
CA GLY A 247 12.96 17.68 -3.45
C GLY A 247 11.60 17.86 -2.80
N ASP A 248 10.50 17.63 -3.54
CA ASP A 248 9.13 17.75 -3.05
C ASP A 248 8.32 16.52 -3.44
N TYR A 249 7.67 15.89 -2.45
CA TYR A 249 6.73 14.80 -2.67
C TYR A 249 5.53 15.24 -3.53
N LYS A 250 5.11 14.39 -4.47
CA LYS A 250 3.95 14.66 -5.34
C LYS A 250 2.75 13.78 -5.03
N GLY A 251 2.90 12.76 -4.19
CA GLY A 251 1.86 11.76 -3.96
C GLY A 251 1.62 10.89 -5.20
N TRP A 252 2.59 10.78 -6.11
CA TRP A 252 2.45 10.10 -7.39
C TRP A 252 2.45 8.59 -7.20
N ARG A 253 1.51 7.89 -7.85
CA ARG A 253 1.36 6.43 -7.75
C ARG A 253 1.81 5.71 -9.01
N LYS A 254 1.35 6.19 -10.17
CA LYS A 254 1.40 5.50 -11.48
C LYS A 254 2.79 5.52 -12.13
N ASN A 255 2.94 4.89 -13.28
CA ASN A 255 4.13 5.11 -14.14
C ASN A 255 4.12 6.52 -14.78
N ARG A 256 5.04 6.80 -15.71
CA ARG A 256 5.20 8.11 -16.37
C ARG A 256 4.81 8.15 -17.84
N GLU A 257 4.08 7.16 -18.33
CA GLU A 257 3.55 7.16 -19.69
C GLU A 257 2.29 8.04 -19.81
N GLY A 258 2.39 9.20 -20.48
CA GLY A 258 1.23 10.09 -20.68
C GLY A 258 0.68 10.62 -19.34
N GLN A 259 -0.54 10.22 -18.98
CA GLN A 259 -1.15 10.52 -17.67
C GLN A 259 -0.79 9.49 -16.58
N GLY A 260 0.00 8.48 -16.92
CA GLY A 260 0.38 7.36 -16.06
C GLY A 260 -0.66 6.25 -16.06
N THR A 261 -0.18 5.00 -16.04
CA THR A 261 -0.94 3.76 -15.84
C THR A 261 -0.64 3.22 -14.45
N ASP A 262 -1.66 2.73 -13.74
CA ASP A 262 -1.45 1.91 -12.54
C ASP A 262 -0.90 0.55 -12.97
N LEU A 263 0.37 0.30 -12.69
CA LEU A 263 1.05 -0.93 -13.07
C LEU A 263 0.39 -2.16 -12.45
N ASN A 264 -0.20 -2.04 -11.24
CA ASN A 264 -0.91 -3.10 -10.56
C ASN A 264 -2.39 -3.21 -10.96
N ARG A 265 -2.77 -2.56 -12.06
CA ARG A 265 -4.03 -2.81 -12.82
C ARG A 265 -3.76 -3.16 -14.28
N ASN A 266 -2.50 -3.27 -14.68
CA ASN A 266 -2.12 -3.41 -16.08
C ASN A 266 -1.74 -4.84 -16.48
N TYR A 267 -1.58 -5.78 -15.55
CA TYR A 267 -1.20 -7.16 -15.89
C TYR A 267 -2.29 -7.86 -16.70
N SER A 268 -1.88 -8.74 -17.61
CA SER A 268 -2.72 -9.35 -18.63
C SER A 268 -3.77 -10.31 -18.07
N PHE A 269 -3.52 -10.92 -16.92
CA PHE A 269 -4.43 -11.89 -16.34
C PHE A 269 -5.66 -11.18 -15.78
N LYS A 270 -6.84 -11.54 -16.29
CA LYS A 270 -8.13 -10.97 -15.89
C LYS A 270 -8.22 -9.44 -16.06
N TRP A 271 -7.34 -8.84 -16.87
CA TRP A 271 -7.34 -7.41 -17.14
C TRP A 271 -8.72 -6.92 -17.59
N GLY A 272 -9.28 -5.95 -16.87
CA GLY A 272 -10.56 -5.34 -17.18
C GLY A 272 -11.77 -6.25 -17.14
N CYS A 273 -11.72 -7.40 -16.45
CA CYS A 273 -12.77 -8.41 -16.52
C CYS A 273 -13.99 -8.12 -15.62
N CYS A 274 -13.84 -7.30 -14.58
CA CYS A 274 -14.81 -7.21 -13.49
C CYS A 274 -15.02 -5.79 -12.95
N ASP A 275 -14.64 -4.79 -13.75
CA ASP A 275 -14.68 -3.37 -13.38
C ASP A 275 -13.85 -3.01 -12.14
N GLY A 276 -12.85 -3.81 -11.77
CA GLY A 276 -11.99 -3.58 -10.60
C GLY A 276 -10.90 -2.51 -10.79
N SER A 277 -11.08 -1.63 -11.76
CA SER A 277 -10.13 -0.56 -12.11
C SER A 277 -10.76 0.45 -13.06
N SER A 278 -10.15 1.61 -13.26
CA SER A 278 -10.73 2.65 -14.11
C SER A 278 -10.26 2.58 -15.56
N THR A 279 -11.14 2.98 -16.48
CA THR A 279 -10.81 3.24 -17.90
C THR A 279 -10.48 4.72 -18.18
N ASP A 280 -10.64 5.59 -17.19
CA ASP A 280 -10.31 7.01 -17.27
C ASP A 280 -8.80 7.22 -17.02
N PRO A 281 -8.02 7.75 -17.99
CA PRO A 281 -6.59 8.04 -17.81
C PRO A 281 -6.27 8.97 -16.63
N GLY A 282 -7.24 9.79 -16.19
CA GLY A 282 -7.08 10.69 -15.05
C GLY A 282 -7.26 10.03 -13.68
N ALA A 283 -7.73 8.78 -13.61
CA ALA A 283 -7.91 8.06 -12.36
C ALA A 283 -6.58 7.46 -11.85
N GLU A 284 -6.46 7.29 -10.53
CA GLU A 284 -5.28 6.70 -9.90
C GLU A 284 -5.14 5.20 -10.16
N ASP A 285 -6.27 4.51 -10.40
CA ASP A 285 -6.38 3.10 -10.73
C ASP A 285 -6.56 2.86 -12.24
N TYR A 286 -6.11 3.79 -13.09
CA TYR A 286 -6.22 3.67 -14.53
C TYR A 286 -5.48 2.43 -15.03
N ARG A 287 -6.22 1.47 -15.61
CA ARG A 287 -5.72 0.16 -16.04
C ARG A 287 -4.87 0.17 -17.32
N GLY A 288 -4.72 1.32 -17.97
CA GLY A 288 -4.06 1.44 -19.27
C GLY A 288 -5.02 1.24 -20.46
N PRO A 289 -4.56 1.48 -21.70
CA PRO A 289 -5.36 1.28 -22.92
C PRO A 289 -5.58 -0.19 -23.31
N SER A 290 -4.73 -1.10 -22.84
CA SER A 290 -4.84 -2.54 -23.05
C SER A 290 -4.08 -3.29 -21.96
N ALA A 291 -4.37 -4.59 -21.81
CA ALA A 291 -3.54 -5.52 -21.04
C ALA A 291 -2.05 -5.37 -21.41
N ALA A 292 -1.20 -5.34 -20.39
CA ALA A 292 0.25 -5.15 -20.46
C ALA A 292 0.66 -4.05 -21.45
N SER A 293 -0.02 -2.89 -21.41
CA SER A 293 0.34 -1.74 -22.24
C SER A 293 1.59 -1.02 -21.73
N ALA A 294 1.79 -0.98 -20.41
CA ALA A 294 2.90 -0.29 -19.79
C ALA A 294 4.22 -1.08 -19.99
N PRO A 295 5.32 -0.45 -20.41
CA PRO A 295 6.59 -1.13 -20.64
C PRO A 295 7.16 -1.79 -19.38
N GLU A 296 6.90 -1.22 -18.19
CA GLU A 296 7.30 -1.81 -16.91
C GLU A 296 6.57 -3.14 -16.64
N THR A 297 5.26 -3.18 -16.85
CA THR A 297 4.45 -4.41 -16.73
C THR A 297 4.88 -5.45 -17.76
N GLN A 298 5.12 -5.04 -19.02
CA GLN A 298 5.64 -5.93 -20.06
C GLN A 298 6.98 -6.56 -19.69
N ALA A 299 7.89 -5.78 -19.09
CA ALA A 299 9.18 -6.27 -18.65
C ALA A 299 9.03 -7.37 -17.58
N MET A 300 8.14 -7.18 -16.61
CA MET A 300 7.86 -8.16 -15.56
C MET A 300 7.20 -9.43 -16.09
N GLU A 301 6.17 -9.32 -16.94
CA GLU A 301 5.53 -10.50 -17.56
C GLU A 301 6.54 -11.28 -18.41
N LYS A 302 7.38 -10.57 -19.18
CA LYS A 302 8.43 -11.20 -19.98
C LYS A 302 9.46 -11.90 -19.09
N PHE A 303 9.84 -11.31 -17.97
CA PHE A 303 10.76 -11.93 -17.02
C PHE A 303 10.16 -13.22 -16.45
N ALA A 304 8.94 -13.18 -15.91
CA ALA A 304 8.26 -14.37 -15.38
C ALA A 304 8.08 -15.47 -16.45
N ALA A 305 7.75 -15.10 -17.68
CA ALA A 305 7.65 -16.04 -18.80
C ALA A 305 9.01 -16.62 -19.20
N SER A 306 10.10 -15.85 -19.10
CA SER A 306 11.46 -16.32 -19.42
C SER A 306 11.97 -17.41 -18.47
N ARG A 307 11.38 -17.51 -17.27
CA ARG A 307 11.66 -18.55 -16.29
C ARG A 307 10.82 -19.81 -16.48
N VAL A 308 10.06 -19.91 -17.58
CA VAL A 308 9.51 -21.19 -18.04
C VAL A 308 10.58 -21.96 -18.82
N VAL A 309 11.46 -22.64 -18.08
CA VAL A 309 12.56 -23.44 -18.64
C VAL A 309 12.08 -24.88 -18.87
N ASN A 310 12.23 -25.39 -20.09
CA ASN A 310 11.80 -26.75 -20.48
C ASN A 310 10.32 -27.06 -20.15
N GLY A 311 9.45 -26.04 -20.26
CA GLY A 311 8.02 -26.18 -20.00
C GLY A 311 7.64 -26.21 -18.51
N LYS A 312 8.58 -25.93 -17.61
CA LYS A 312 8.35 -25.82 -16.18
C LYS A 312 8.67 -24.39 -15.73
N GLN A 313 7.73 -23.75 -15.04
CA GLN A 313 8.00 -22.48 -14.38
C GLN A 313 9.01 -22.71 -13.24
N GLN A 314 10.11 -21.95 -13.20
CA GLN A 314 11.16 -22.09 -12.19
C GLN A 314 10.93 -21.17 -10.98
N ILE A 315 10.31 -20.00 -11.17
CA ILE A 315 9.82 -19.16 -10.06
C ILE A 315 8.70 -19.91 -9.35
N LYS A 316 8.90 -20.27 -8.07
CA LYS A 316 7.90 -21.04 -7.30
C LYS A 316 7.11 -20.16 -6.36
N SER A 317 7.72 -19.09 -5.86
CA SER A 317 7.07 -18.16 -4.95
C SER A 317 7.46 -16.72 -5.22
N HIS A 318 6.59 -15.80 -4.80
CA HIS A 318 6.72 -14.38 -5.06
C HIS A 318 6.14 -13.55 -3.92
N ILE A 319 6.80 -12.45 -3.56
CA ILE A 319 6.19 -11.36 -2.78
C ILE A 319 6.35 -10.05 -3.55
N ASP A 320 5.24 -9.34 -3.71
CA ASP A 320 5.19 -7.94 -4.12
C ASP A 320 4.97 -7.05 -2.88
N PHE A 321 5.91 -6.16 -2.61
CA PHE A 321 5.85 -5.25 -1.47
C PHE A 321 5.27 -3.90 -1.90
N HIS A 322 4.17 -3.56 -1.25
CA HIS A 322 3.44 -2.31 -1.29
C HIS A 322 3.48 -1.60 0.06
N SER A 323 3.04 -0.34 0.10
CA SER A 323 2.69 0.34 1.35
C SER A 323 1.47 1.24 1.14
N PHE A 324 0.55 1.33 2.07
CA PHE A 324 0.62 0.88 3.45
C PHE A 324 -0.70 0.25 3.85
N SER A 325 -0.71 -0.52 4.94
CA SER A 325 -1.90 -0.94 5.72
C SER A 325 -1.60 -2.06 6.71
N GLU A 326 -0.38 -2.60 6.73
CA GLU A 326 0.01 -3.79 7.51
C GLU A 326 -0.84 -5.03 7.15
N LEU A 327 -0.83 -5.41 5.86
CA LEU A 327 -1.59 -6.55 5.32
C LEU A 327 -0.67 -7.60 4.67
N VAL A 328 -1.13 -8.85 4.68
CA VAL A 328 -0.60 -9.94 3.85
C VAL A 328 -1.74 -10.48 3.01
N LEU A 329 -1.68 -10.19 1.72
CA LEU A 329 -2.72 -10.46 0.74
C LEU A 329 -2.34 -11.64 -0.16
N TRP A 330 -3.35 -12.41 -0.58
CA TRP A 330 -3.19 -13.48 -1.57
C TRP A 330 -4.31 -13.45 -2.61
N PRO A 331 -4.08 -14.05 -3.80
CA PRO A 331 -5.10 -14.16 -4.83
C PRO A 331 -6.42 -14.77 -4.32
N PHE A 332 -7.57 -14.31 -4.78
CA PHE A 332 -7.74 -13.40 -5.91
C PHE A 332 -8.09 -11.97 -5.55
N GLY A 333 -7.63 -11.02 -6.36
CA GLY A 333 -8.15 -9.65 -6.40
C GLY A 333 -9.41 -9.53 -7.28
N TRP A 334 -9.47 -10.24 -8.41
CA TRP A 334 -10.54 -10.08 -9.41
C TRP A 334 -11.89 -10.69 -9.04
N THR A 335 -11.94 -11.55 -8.02
CA THR A 335 -13.17 -12.21 -7.53
C THR A 335 -13.17 -12.37 -6.02
N GLN A 336 -14.37 -12.42 -5.44
CA GLN A 336 -14.59 -12.70 -4.01
C GLN A 336 -14.67 -14.19 -3.68
N ASP A 337 -14.58 -15.05 -4.69
CA ASP A 337 -14.50 -16.48 -4.49
C ASP A 337 -13.08 -16.85 -4.03
N ASP A 338 -12.96 -17.59 -2.92
CA ASP A 338 -11.69 -18.16 -2.44
C ASP A 338 -11.10 -19.18 -3.44
N VAL A 339 -11.97 -19.83 -4.23
CA VAL A 339 -11.61 -20.84 -5.23
C VAL A 339 -12.27 -20.46 -6.54
N ALA A 340 -11.46 -20.11 -7.53
CA ALA A 340 -11.92 -19.68 -8.84
C ALA A 340 -11.23 -20.44 -9.98
N GLU A 341 -11.40 -19.96 -11.21
CA GLU A 341 -10.89 -20.60 -12.42
C GLU A 341 -9.41 -21.02 -12.31
N GLY A 342 -9.16 -22.32 -12.42
CA GLY A 342 -7.83 -22.91 -12.41
C GLY A 342 -7.21 -23.11 -11.01
N MET A 343 -7.94 -22.82 -9.93
CA MET A 343 -7.49 -23.06 -8.54
C MET A 343 -8.27 -24.22 -7.93
N THR A 344 -7.55 -25.10 -7.24
CA THR A 344 -8.13 -26.16 -6.42
C THR A 344 -8.32 -25.69 -4.97
N GLU A 345 -9.20 -26.35 -4.22
CA GLU A 345 -9.36 -26.08 -2.79
C GLU A 345 -8.05 -26.25 -2.00
N ALA A 346 -7.20 -27.19 -2.40
CA ALA A 346 -5.90 -27.42 -1.75
C ALA A 346 -4.92 -26.25 -1.99
N GLU A 347 -4.88 -25.70 -3.20
CA GLU A 347 -4.06 -24.52 -3.51
C GLU A 347 -4.57 -23.27 -2.78
N ALA A 348 -5.88 -23.04 -2.77
CA ALA A 348 -6.48 -21.95 -1.99
C ALA A 348 -6.14 -22.08 -0.50
N LYS A 349 -6.27 -23.29 0.05
CA LYS A 349 -5.89 -23.56 1.44
C LYS A 349 -4.40 -23.29 1.70
N ARG A 350 -3.52 -23.66 0.77
CA ARG A 350 -2.07 -23.38 0.86
C ARG A 350 -1.83 -21.87 0.93
N PHE A 351 -2.50 -21.08 0.09
CA PHE A 351 -2.40 -19.62 0.15
C PHE A 351 -2.79 -19.06 1.51
N GLN A 352 -3.98 -19.43 1.98
CA GLN A 352 -4.54 -18.96 3.24
C GLN A 352 -3.67 -19.38 4.45
N ASP A 353 -3.19 -20.62 4.48
CA ASP A 353 -2.39 -21.14 5.59
C ASP A 353 -1.04 -20.43 5.67
N LEU A 354 -0.30 -20.34 4.55
CA LEU A 354 1.01 -19.69 4.54
C LEU A 354 0.89 -18.16 4.72
N GLY A 355 -0.10 -17.52 4.13
CA GLY A 355 -0.38 -16.08 4.32
C GLY A 355 -0.65 -15.75 5.80
N LYS A 356 -1.47 -16.55 6.48
CA LYS A 356 -1.72 -16.42 7.94
C LYS A 356 -0.46 -16.64 8.77
N GLN A 357 0.39 -17.59 8.39
CA GLN A 357 1.64 -17.83 9.12
C GLN A 357 2.63 -16.68 8.94
N MET A 358 2.79 -16.16 7.71
CA MET A 358 3.64 -15.00 7.47
C MET A 358 3.14 -13.77 8.24
N ALA A 359 1.84 -13.50 8.21
CA ALA A 359 1.22 -12.40 8.95
C ALA A 359 1.40 -12.52 10.48
N GLN A 360 1.50 -13.74 11.02
CA GLN A 360 1.81 -13.93 12.45
C GLN A 360 3.23 -13.51 12.83
N THR A 361 4.17 -13.48 11.86
CA THR A 361 5.57 -13.13 12.15
C THR A 361 5.80 -11.64 12.30
N ASN A 362 4.99 -10.82 11.62
CA ASN A 362 5.07 -9.36 11.60
C ASN A 362 3.84 -8.70 12.26
N GLY A 363 2.76 -9.43 12.57
CA GLY A 363 1.54 -8.89 13.16
C GLY A 363 0.65 -8.14 12.17
N TYR A 364 0.82 -8.40 10.87
CA TYR A 364 -0.05 -7.87 9.82
C TYR A 364 -1.39 -8.63 9.77
N THR A 365 -2.37 -8.09 9.04
CA THR A 365 -3.66 -8.74 8.85
C THR A 365 -3.63 -9.62 7.59
N PRO A 366 -3.85 -10.94 7.70
CA PRO A 366 -3.95 -11.81 6.54
C PRO A 366 -5.37 -11.81 5.96
N GLU A 367 -5.52 -11.54 4.67
CA GLU A 367 -6.81 -11.63 3.97
C GLU A 367 -6.65 -11.87 2.45
N GLN A 368 -7.73 -12.25 1.76
CA GLN A 368 -7.71 -12.34 0.30
C GLN A 368 -7.65 -10.92 -0.28
N SER A 369 -6.95 -10.70 -1.40
CA SER A 369 -6.81 -9.36 -2.00
C SER A 369 -8.17 -8.68 -2.23
N SER A 370 -9.20 -9.42 -2.67
CA SER A 370 -10.56 -8.89 -2.87
C SER A 370 -11.37 -8.64 -1.59
N ASP A 371 -10.87 -8.99 -0.40
CA ASP A 371 -11.47 -8.61 0.89
C ASP A 371 -11.36 -7.09 1.13
N LEU A 372 -10.34 -6.45 0.54
CA LEU A 372 -10.24 -4.99 0.44
C LEU A 372 -11.35 -4.45 -0.47
N TYR A 373 -11.25 -4.79 -1.74
CA TYR A 373 -12.16 -4.47 -2.83
C TYR A 373 -11.71 -5.26 -4.07
N VAL A 374 -12.64 -5.50 -4.99
CA VAL A 374 -12.31 -6.17 -6.26
C VAL A 374 -11.32 -5.34 -7.08
N THR A 375 -10.29 -5.98 -7.60
CA THR A 375 -9.27 -5.40 -8.49
C THR A 375 -9.04 -6.29 -9.70
N ASP A 376 -8.80 -5.73 -10.89
CA ASP A 376 -8.35 -6.51 -12.04
C ASP A 376 -6.93 -6.15 -12.48
N GLY A 377 -6.26 -7.06 -13.19
CA GLY A 377 -4.92 -6.84 -13.73
C GLY A 377 -3.83 -6.64 -12.67
N ALA A 378 -3.96 -7.29 -11.51
CA ALA A 378 -2.98 -7.26 -10.43
C ALA A 378 -1.85 -8.30 -10.62
N ILE A 379 -0.67 -8.01 -10.08
CA ILE A 379 0.51 -8.87 -10.22
C ILE A 379 0.35 -10.22 -9.53
N ASP A 380 -0.26 -10.27 -8.34
CA ASP A 380 -0.44 -11.51 -7.58
C ASP A 380 -1.35 -12.49 -8.31
N ASP A 381 -2.47 -11.98 -8.83
CA ASP A 381 -3.39 -12.69 -9.72
C ASP A 381 -2.69 -13.17 -10.99
N HIS A 382 -1.83 -12.35 -11.60
CA HIS A 382 -1.08 -12.74 -12.80
C HIS A 382 -0.05 -13.84 -12.53
N MET A 383 0.76 -13.70 -11.48
CA MET A 383 1.80 -14.66 -11.12
C MET A 383 1.19 -16.04 -10.83
N TRP A 384 0.08 -16.10 -10.10
CA TRP A 384 -0.61 -17.37 -9.88
C TRP A 384 -1.40 -17.83 -11.12
N GLY A 385 -2.18 -16.94 -11.73
CA GLY A 385 -3.16 -17.27 -12.78
C GLY A 385 -2.51 -17.74 -14.07
N THR A 386 -1.39 -17.12 -14.44
CA THR A 386 -0.63 -17.44 -15.65
C THR A 386 0.44 -18.50 -15.39
N HIS A 387 1.13 -18.42 -14.25
CA HIS A 387 2.36 -19.17 -14.01
C HIS A 387 2.33 -20.17 -12.86
N LYS A 388 1.24 -20.22 -12.08
CA LYS A 388 1.11 -21.05 -10.86
C LYS A 388 2.18 -20.77 -9.82
N ILE A 389 2.65 -19.52 -9.77
CA ILE A 389 3.58 -19.03 -8.75
C ILE A 389 2.80 -18.75 -7.46
N LEU A 390 3.32 -19.17 -6.32
CA LEU A 390 2.77 -18.86 -5.00
C LEU A 390 3.06 -17.39 -4.65
N SER A 391 2.16 -16.49 -5.07
CA SER A 391 2.33 -15.04 -4.99
C SER A 391 1.54 -14.38 -3.86
N TYR A 392 2.17 -13.47 -3.13
CA TYR A 392 1.54 -12.64 -2.10
C TYR A 392 1.83 -11.16 -2.34
N THR A 393 0.91 -10.31 -1.90
CA THR A 393 1.15 -8.88 -1.79
C THR A 393 1.25 -8.49 -0.31
N PHE A 394 2.26 -7.72 0.05
CA PHE A 394 2.42 -7.18 1.39
C PHE A 394 2.14 -5.68 1.37
N GLU A 395 1.14 -5.23 2.11
CA GLU A 395 0.98 -3.80 2.41
C GLU A 395 1.75 -3.51 3.70
N MET A 396 2.92 -2.90 3.58
CA MET A 396 3.82 -2.67 4.71
C MET A 396 3.30 -1.61 5.70
N TYR A 397 4.06 -1.38 6.77
CA TYR A 397 3.86 -0.28 7.70
C TYR A 397 3.69 1.06 6.97
N PRO A 398 2.89 1.98 7.52
CA PRO A 398 2.06 1.84 8.73
C PRO A 398 0.69 1.21 8.49
N SER A 399 -0.08 0.97 9.55
CA SER A 399 -1.45 0.47 9.43
C SER A 399 -2.45 1.52 8.91
N GLY A 400 -2.03 2.78 8.80
CA GLY A 400 -2.87 3.98 8.70
C GLY A 400 -2.01 5.25 8.69
N GLY A 401 -2.53 6.39 8.23
CA GLY A 401 -1.82 7.67 8.38
C GLY A 401 -2.02 8.70 7.27
N GLY A 402 -2.76 8.38 6.20
CA GLY A 402 -2.94 9.29 5.07
C GLY A 402 -1.60 9.60 4.41
N ILE A 403 -1.19 10.86 4.40
CA ILE A 403 0.10 11.29 3.83
C ILE A 403 1.31 10.64 4.53
N ASP A 404 1.30 10.57 5.85
CA ASP A 404 2.38 9.95 6.64
C ASP A 404 2.40 8.42 6.48
N GLY A 405 1.33 7.86 5.89
CA GLY A 405 1.26 6.46 5.50
C GLY A 405 2.18 6.14 4.33
N PHE A 406 2.24 7.00 3.32
CA PHE A 406 3.13 6.83 2.17
C PHE A 406 4.55 7.36 2.42
N TYR A 407 4.68 8.36 3.30
CA TYR A 407 5.96 8.99 3.61
C TYR A 407 6.29 8.87 5.10
N PRO A 408 6.45 7.65 5.64
CA PRO A 408 6.89 7.49 7.02
C PRO A 408 8.32 8.06 7.18
N PRO A 409 8.67 8.54 8.39
CA PRO A 409 10.00 9.10 8.62
C PRO A 409 11.08 8.02 8.50
N ASP A 410 12.27 8.41 8.05
CA ASP A 410 13.33 7.46 7.68
C ASP A 410 13.84 6.58 8.84
N GLU A 411 13.62 6.96 10.10
CA GLU A 411 13.96 6.13 11.25
C GLU A 411 13.09 4.86 11.35
N LYS A 412 12.04 4.76 10.53
CA LYS A 412 11.21 3.57 10.40
C LYS A 412 11.75 2.56 9.41
N ILE A 413 12.69 2.93 8.54
CA ILE A 413 13.21 2.03 7.50
C ILE A 413 13.73 0.73 8.13
N GLU A 414 14.73 0.80 9.02
CA GLU A 414 15.31 -0.41 9.62
C GLU A 414 14.29 -1.25 10.41
N PRO A 415 13.56 -0.70 11.42
CA PRO A 415 12.70 -1.53 12.24
C PRO A 415 11.54 -2.15 11.46
N GLU A 416 10.98 -1.46 10.47
CA GLU A 416 9.81 -1.96 9.73
C GLU A 416 10.19 -2.88 8.56
N THR A 417 11.37 -2.71 7.95
CA THR A 417 11.89 -3.71 7.02
C THR A 417 12.32 -4.99 7.76
N ALA A 418 12.99 -4.87 8.91
CA ALA A 418 13.37 -6.00 9.78
C ALA A 418 12.19 -6.86 10.23
N ARG A 419 11.06 -6.21 10.49
CA ARG A 419 9.83 -6.85 10.93
C ARG A 419 9.35 -7.94 9.95
N ASN A 420 9.73 -7.85 8.67
CA ASN A 420 9.32 -8.77 7.61
C ASN A 420 10.32 -9.90 7.31
N ASP A 421 11.52 -9.91 7.92
CA ASP A 421 12.58 -10.89 7.65
C ASP A 421 12.12 -12.35 7.77
N LYS A 422 11.30 -12.66 8.79
CA LYS A 422 10.79 -14.01 8.99
C LYS A 422 9.80 -14.45 7.92
N ALA A 423 8.96 -13.54 7.43
CA ALA A 423 8.06 -13.83 6.32
C ALA A 423 8.83 -14.07 5.02
N VAL A 424 9.89 -13.29 4.78
CA VAL A 424 10.85 -13.49 3.67
C VAL A 424 11.47 -14.88 3.73
N ASP A 425 11.97 -15.32 4.90
CA ASP A 425 12.54 -16.67 5.04
C ASP A 425 11.51 -17.76 4.74
N MET A 426 10.26 -17.56 5.17
CA MET A 426 9.18 -18.52 4.96
C MET A 426 8.85 -18.68 3.48
N ILE A 427 8.74 -17.58 2.73
CA ILE A 427 8.40 -17.67 1.30
C ILE A 427 9.53 -18.28 0.46
N ILE A 428 10.79 -18.03 0.86
CA ILE A 428 11.97 -18.64 0.21
C ILE A 428 12.00 -20.14 0.46
N LYS A 429 11.73 -20.58 1.70
CA LYS A 429 11.66 -22.00 2.04
C LYS A 429 10.54 -22.69 1.27
N ALA A 430 9.35 -22.07 1.23
CA ALA A 430 8.16 -22.58 0.53
C ALA A 430 8.39 -22.81 -0.98
N ALA A 431 9.34 -22.11 -1.61
CA ALA A 431 9.68 -22.35 -3.02
C ALA A 431 10.22 -23.76 -3.28
N GLY A 432 10.98 -24.33 -2.34
CA GLY A 432 11.53 -25.69 -2.51
C GLY A 432 10.65 -26.80 -1.95
N GLU A 433 9.51 -26.45 -1.38
CA GLU A 433 8.50 -27.43 -1.00
C GLU A 433 7.64 -27.75 -2.25
N GLN A 434 7.72 -29.01 -2.70
CA GLN A 434 6.84 -29.50 -3.77
C GLN A 434 5.36 -29.32 -3.33
N PRO A 435 4.46 -28.89 -4.23
CA PRO A 435 3.04 -28.74 -3.94
C PRO A 435 2.35 -29.97 -3.35
#